data_AF-A0A508X3E6-F1
#
_entry.id   AF-A0A508X3E6-F1
#
_cell.length_a   1.000
_cell.length_b   1.000
_cell.length_c   1.000
_cell.angle_alpha   90.00
_cell.angle_beta   90.00
_cell.angle_gamma   90.00
#
_symmetry.space_group_name_H-M   'P 1'
#
loop_
_entity.id
_entity.type
_entity.pdbx_description
1 polymer ?
#
loop_
_entity_poly.entity_id
_entity_poly.type
_entity_poly.pdbx_seq_one_letter_code
_entity_poly.pdbx_strand_id
1 'polypeptide(L)'
;MSAITVQHVRAAAKGKVNESNLASVLARWVRGSIRDGPAAPSRPGFAQLMHESGDFRYDREICGPTPAQQCYDTRTDLGNTPAKDGDGHLYRGRAGMQLTGKDNYRQFRNWCCAAGLDCLDFVKDPDAVNTGPWEGLMPMFYWATRNLNRWADEGDAETITKKINGGKNSLADRLDRLARMSLVLFEYRADNVLQFQADERLQVDGDVGPKTRAAMHKALVALTPGEAARPEVKAAPGTEEKPVTITPRGLDACGSRKR
;
A
#
# COMPACT_ATOMS: atom_id res chain seq x y z
N MET A 1 5.61 22.81 -1.60
CA MET A 1 6.09 21.67 -0.78
C MET A 1 4.87 20.87 -0.35
N SER A 2 4.91 19.54 -0.36
CA SER A 2 4.04 18.71 0.50
C SER A 2 4.51 17.24 0.48
N ALA A 3 5.78 17.01 0.81
CA ALA A 3 6.25 15.66 1.08
C ALA A 3 5.55 15.11 2.32
N ILE A 4 5.11 13.85 2.28
CA ILE A 4 4.54 13.18 3.46
C ILE A 4 5.65 13.07 4.52
N THR A 5 5.36 13.49 5.75
CA THR A 5 6.29 13.48 6.88
C THR A 5 5.86 12.45 7.91
N VAL A 6 6.75 12.10 8.84
CA VAL A 6 6.41 11.25 9.99
C VAL A 6 5.24 11.82 10.81
N GLN A 7 5.18 13.15 10.96
CA GLN A 7 4.10 13.83 11.66
C GLN A 7 2.75 13.65 10.95
N HIS A 8 2.72 13.78 9.61
CA HIS A 8 1.49 13.53 8.85
C HIS A 8 0.98 12.11 9.05
N VAL A 9 1.88 11.11 9.00
CA VAL A 9 1.49 9.71 9.19
C VAL A 9 0.97 9.46 10.60
N ARG A 10 1.64 9.98 11.63
CA ARG A 10 1.18 9.87 13.02
C ARG A 10 -0.21 10.48 13.22
N ALA A 11 -0.47 11.63 12.62
CA ALA A 11 -1.76 12.32 12.76
C ALA A 11 -2.89 11.55 12.08
N ALA A 12 -2.63 10.90 10.95
CA ALA A 12 -3.63 10.15 10.19
C ALA A 12 -3.82 8.70 10.65
N ALA A 13 -2.80 8.08 11.25
CA ALA A 13 -2.82 6.68 11.67
C ALA A 13 -3.99 6.38 12.62
N LYS A 14 -4.52 5.16 12.53
CA LYS A 14 -5.58 4.65 13.41
C LYS A 14 -5.00 3.92 14.63
N GLY A 15 -3.71 3.61 14.61
CA GLY A 15 -3.01 2.94 15.70
C GLY A 15 -1.55 3.37 15.83
N LYS A 16 -0.80 2.62 16.65
CA LYS A 16 0.63 2.88 16.90
C LYS A 16 1.45 2.63 15.63
N VAL A 17 2.22 3.64 15.23
CA VAL A 17 3.18 3.57 14.13
C VAL A 17 4.53 3.06 14.64
N ASN A 18 5.18 2.15 13.89
CA ASN A 18 6.59 1.84 14.10
C ASN A 18 7.45 2.81 13.26
N GLU A 19 8.28 3.59 13.94
CA GLU A 19 9.08 4.63 13.28
C GLU A 19 10.19 4.10 12.39
N SER A 20 10.78 2.96 12.72
CA SER A 20 11.82 2.34 11.90
C SER A 20 11.23 1.90 10.55
N ASN A 21 10.11 1.18 10.59
CA ASN A 21 9.41 0.72 9.40
C ASN A 21 8.95 1.91 8.53
N LEU A 22 8.39 2.94 9.17
CA LEU A 22 7.98 4.16 8.46
C LEU A 22 9.18 4.91 7.86
N ALA A 23 10.30 5.01 8.58
CA ALA A 23 11.50 5.68 8.09
C ALA A 23 12.06 4.99 6.85
N SER A 24 12.10 3.65 6.81
CA SER A 24 12.50 2.89 5.62
C SER A 24 11.66 3.26 4.39
N VAL A 25 10.34 3.37 4.55
CA VAL A 25 9.42 3.73 3.46
C VAL A 25 9.61 5.19 3.05
N LEU A 26 9.59 6.13 4.00
CA LEU A 26 9.70 7.57 3.71
C LEU A 26 11.04 7.94 3.07
N ALA A 27 12.14 7.30 3.49
CA ALA A 27 13.46 7.54 2.91
C ALA A 27 13.51 7.27 1.39
N ARG A 28 12.63 6.40 0.89
CA ARG A 28 12.49 6.12 -0.55
C ARG A 28 11.35 6.89 -1.18
N TRP A 29 10.23 7.02 -0.48
CA TRP A 29 9.05 7.75 -0.96
C TRP A 29 9.34 9.23 -1.26
N VAL A 30 10.05 9.91 -0.36
CA VAL A 30 10.37 11.35 -0.49
C VAL A 30 11.42 11.62 -1.56
N ARG A 31 12.28 10.64 -1.87
CA ARG A 31 13.38 10.84 -2.82
C ARG A 31 12.98 10.66 -4.27
N GLY A 32 11.81 10.11 -4.60
CA GLY A 32 11.26 10.08 -5.97
C GLY A 32 12.13 9.44 -7.06
N SER A 33 13.29 8.86 -6.72
CA SER A 33 14.37 8.63 -7.67
C SER A 33 14.91 7.22 -7.57
N ILE A 34 14.28 6.30 -8.30
CA ILE A 34 15.11 5.54 -9.23
C ILE A 34 15.17 6.45 -10.44
N ARG A 35 16.37 6.93 -10.75
CA ARG A 35 16.67 8.04 -11.67
C ARG A 35 16.04 7.89 -13.06
N ASP A 36 15.60 6.68 -13.42
CA ASP A 36 14.90 6.32 -14.66
C ASP A 36 13.80 5.24 -14.44
N GLY A 37 13.25 5.12 -13.22
CA GLY A 37 12.24 4.10 -12.86
C GLY A 37 10.79 4.63 -12.80
N PRO A 38 9.78 3.74 -12.74
CA PRO A 38 8.37 4.17 -12.65
C PRO A 38 8.18 5.08 -11.44
N ALA A 39 7.51 6.22 -11.64
CA ALA A 39 7.31 7.23 -10.62
C ALA A 39 6.89 6.61 -9.28
N ALA A 40 7.48 7.13 -8.18
CA ALA A 40 7.11 6.75 -6.82
C ALA A 40 5.58 6.76 -6.67
N PRO A 41 5.00 5.87 -5.85
CA PRO A 41 3.55 5.78 -5.79
C PRO A 41 2.95 7.13 -5.40
N SER A 42 1.87 7.54 -6.06
CA SER A 42 1.16 8.76 -5.71
C SER A 42 0.53 8.63 -4.31
N ARG A 43 0.09 9.75 -3.73
CA ARG A 43 -0.47 9.81 -2.35
C ARG A 43 -1.53 8.74 -2.02
N PRO A 44 -2.43 8.34 -2.96
CA PRO A 44 -3.33 7.21 -2.73
C PRO A 44 -2.62 5.88 -2.42
N GLY A 45 -1.43 5.65 -2.98
CA GLY A 45 -0.62 4.48 -2.66
C GLY A 45 -0.16 4.45 -1.21
N PHE A 46 0.09 5.62 -0.61
CA PHE A 46 0.54 5.68 0.79
C PHE A 46 -0.54 5.19 1.76
N ALA A 47 -1.80 5.53 1.49
CA ALA A 47 -2.95 5.03 2.26
C ALA A 47 -3.13 3.50 2.12
N GLN A 48 -2.82 2.96 0.94
CA GLN A 48 -2.80 1.51 0.74
C GLN A 48 -1.71 0.84 1.57
N LEU A 49 -0.49 1.40 1.61
CA LEU A 49 0.59 0.91 2.48
C LEU A 49 0.20 0.98 3.96
N MET A 50 -0.45 2.06 4.40
CA MET A 50 -0.96 2.19 5.76
C MET A 50 -1.94 1.05 6.10
N HIS A 51 -2.83 0.69 5.18
CA HIS A 51 -3.73 -0.45 5.40
C HIS A 51 -2.95 -1.78 5.50
N GLU A 52 -2.08 -2.05 4.52
CA GLU A 52 -1.39 -3.33 4.39
C GLU A 52 -0.41 -3.63 5.53
N SER A 53 0.19 -2.58 6.11
CA SER A 53 1.17 -2.68 7.19
C SER A 53 0.58 -2.39 8.58
N GLY A 54 -0.71 -2.07 8.67
CA GLY A 54 -1.35 -1.62 9.91
C GLY A 54 -0.72 -0.34 10.47
N ASP A 55 -0.68 0.72 9.67
CA ASP A 55 0.00 1.99 9.94
C ASP A 55 1.51 1.83 10.15
N PHE A 56 2.16 1.03 9.30
CA PHE A 56 3.59 0.69 9.37
C PHE A 56 3.99 -0.07 10.64
N ARG A 57 3.02 -0.54 11.44
CA ARG A 57 3.28 -1.33 12.64
C ARG A 57 3.98 -2.66 12.31
N TYR A 58 3.64 -3.26 11.18
CA TYR A 58 4.13 -4.57 10.76
C TYR A 58 4.89 -4.48 9.44
N ASP A 59 6.11 -5.01 9.44
CA ASP A 59 6.97 -5.19 8.27
C ASP A 59 7.11 -6.66 7.88
N ARG A 60 6.53 -7.58 8.63
CA ARG A 60 6.60 -9.02 8.38
C ARG A 60 5.30 -9.67 8.81
N GLU A 61 4.98 -10.77 8.15
CA GLU A 61 3.87 -11.62 8.57
C GLU A 61 4.17 -12.22 9.95
N ILE A 62 3.17 -12.17 10.84
CA ILE A 62 3.19 -12.97 12.06
C ILE A 62 2.95 -14.42 11.66
N CYS A 63 4.04 -15.19 11.52
CA CYS A 63 3.99 -16.59 11.11
C CYS A 63 3.90 -17.53 12.33
N GLY A 64 2.94 -18.44 12.32
CA GLY A 64 2.73 -19.51 13.29
C GLY A 64 2.38 -20.85 12.63
N PRO A 65 2.16 -21.93 13.40
CA PRO A 65 1.90 -23.27 12.86
C PRO A 65 0.41 -23.43 12.51
N THR A 66 -0.09 -22.60 11.62
CA THR A 66 -1.53 -22.58 11.29
C THR A 66 -1.78 -23.30 9.97
N PRO A 67 -2.96 -23.90 9.77
CA PRO A 67 -3.26 -24.62 8.53
C PRO A 67 -3.08 -23.77 7.27
N ALA A 68 -3.45 -22.49 7.32
CA ALA A 68 -3.26 -21.58 6.20
C ALA A 68 -1.79 -21.24 5.94
N GLN A 69 -0.92 -21.21 6.95
CA GLN A 69 0.51 -21.00 6.73
C GLN A 69 1.20 -22.25 6.20
N GLN A 70 0.82 -23.42 6.70
CA GLN A 70 1.32 -24.71 6.22
C GLN A 70 0.96 -24.98 4.75
N CYS A 71 -0.16 -24.44 4.26
CA CYS A 71 -0.56 -24.65 2.88
C CYS A 71 0.29 -23.85 1.87
N TYR A 72 1.04 -22.82 2.30
CA TYR A 72 1.92 -22.06 1.40
C TYR A 72 3.16 -22.84 1.00
N ASP A 73 3.56 -23.83 1.80
CA ASP A 73 4.79 -24.60 1.59
C ASP A 73 4.85 -25.19 0.19
N THR A 74 3.70 -25.67 -0.30
CA THR A 74 3.59 -26.35 -1.59
C THR A 74 2.98 -25.50 -2.70
N ARG A 75 2.94 -24.16 -2.55
CA ARG A 75 2.37 -23.23 -3.55
C ARG A 75 3.34 -23.03 -4.71
N THR A 76 3.33 -23.96 -5.66
CA THR A 76 4.19 -23.91 -6.85
C THR A 76 3.89 -22.71 -7.76
N ASP A 77 2.69 -22.16 -7.74
CA ASP A 77 2.33 -20.91 -8.43
C ASP A 77 2.98 -19.66 -7.83
N LEU A 78 3.56 -19.78 -6.64
CA LEU A 78 4.39 -18.76 -5.97
C LEU A 78 5.89 -19.08 -6.06
N GLY A 79 6.28 -20.13 -6.79
CA GLY A 79 7.65 -20.58 -6.94
C GLY A 79 8.17 -21.50 -5.83
N ASN A 80 7.33 -21.86 -4.85
CA ASN A 80 7.71 -22.79 -3.81
C ASN A 80 7.78 -24.22 -4.35
N THR A 81 8.54 -25.12 -3.71
CA THR A 81 8.60 -26.51 -4.17
C THR A 81 7.25 -27.24 -3.95
N PRO A 82 6.96 -28.34 -4.67
CA PRO A 82 5.78 -29.16 -4.37
C PRO A 82 5.92 -29.98 -3.08
N ALA A 83 7.09 -29.95 -2.43
CA ALA A 83 7.37 -30.68 -1.20
C ALA A 83 7.12 -29.78 0.03
N LYS A 84 6.84 -30.39 1.18
CA LYS A 84 6.75 -29.66 2.45
C LYS A 84 8.12 -29.46 3.06
N ASP A 85 8.93 -28.59 2.46
CA ASP A 85 10.33 -28.34 2.83
C ASP A 85 10.56 -27.05 3.63
N GLY A 86 9.51 -26.32 3.98
CA GLY A 86 9.58 -25.06 4.71
C GLY A 86 9.61 -23.80 3.84
N ASP A 87 9.56 -23.90 2.51
CA ASP A 87 9.48 -22.77 1.57
C ASP A 87 8.36 -21.76 1.95
N GLY A 88 7.22 -22.22 2.45
CA GLY A 88 6.10 -21.39 2.86
C GLY A 88 6.46 -20.47 4.02
N HIS A 89 7.23 -20.98 4.99
CA HIS A 89 7.74 -20.18 6.10
C HIS A 89 8.95 -19.33 5.68
N LEU A 90 9.84 -19.89 4.85
CA LEU A 90 11.05 -19.23 4.38
C LEU A 90 10.69 -17.97 3.56
N TYR A 91 9.74 -18.08 2.63
CA TYR A 91 9.25 -17.00 1.76
C TYR A 91 7.92 -16.39 2.23
N ARG A 92 7.66 -16.37 3.55
CA ARG A 92 6.53 -15.68 4.18
C ARG A 92 6.49 -14.17 3.86
N GLY A 93 5.37 -13.52 4.15
CA GLY A 93 5.17 -12.09 3.87
C GLY A 93 6.22 -11.18 4.53
N ARG A 94 6.86 -10.31 3.73
CA ARG A 94 7.80 -9.28 4.20
C ARG A 94 7.54 -7.90 3.59
N ALA A 95 8.06 -6.87 4.26
CA ALA A 95 7.87 -5.45 4.08
C ALA A 95 6.37 -5.02 4.00
N GLY A 96 6.12 -3.71 3.80
CA GLY A 96 4.80 -3.09 3.99
C GLY A 96 3.67 -3.53 3.04
N MET A 97 3.96 -4.35 2.02
CA MET A 97 2.99 -4.90 1.04
C MET A 97 2.98 -6.44 1.01
N GLN A 98 3.62 -7.09 1.99
CA GLN A 98 3.60 -8.55 2.19
C GLN A 98 4.13 -9.35 0.98
N LEU A 99 5.38 -9.12 0.59
CA LEU A 99 6.09 -9.91 -0.43
C LEU A 99 6.15 -11.38 0.00
N THR A 100 5.48 -12.27 -0.75
CA THR A 100 5.28 -13.68 -0.38
C THR A 100 5.58 -14.59 -1.57
N GLY A 101 6.29 -15.70 -1.33
CA GLY A 101 6.58 -16.73 -2.33
C GLY A 101 7.91 -16.54 -3.06
N LYS A 102 8.66 -17.63 -3.24
CA LYS A 102 10.02 -17.63 -3.81
C LYS A 102 10.17 -16.85 -5.12
N ASP A 103 9.20 -16.97 -6.03
CA ASP A 103 9.24 -16.28 -7.31
C ASP A 103 9.11 -14.76 -7.16
N ASN A 104 8.34 -14.30 -6.18
CA ASN A 104 8.19 -12.87 -5.90
C ASN A 104 9.47 -12.27 -5.30
N TYR A 105 10.18 -13.03 -4.46
CA TYR A 105 11.51 -12.64 -3.97
C TYR A 105 12.51 -12.51 -5.13
N ARG A 106 12.49 -13.48 -6.07
CA ARG A 106 13.32 -13.44 -7.28
C ARG A 106 12.99 -12.23 -8.18
N GLN A 107 11.71 -11.95 -8.38
CA GLN A 107 11.27 -10.80 -9.18
C GLN A 107 11.68 -9.48 -8.55
N PHE A 108 11.53 -9.33 -7.23
CA PHE A 108 11.97 -8.13 -6.54
C PHE A 108 13.49 -7.93 -6.64
N ARG A 109 14.28 -9.01 -6.45
CA ARG A 109 15.73 -9.00 -6.67
C ARG A 109 16.05 -8.51 -8.07
N ASN A 110 15.46 -9.11 -9.10
CA ASN A 110 15.71 -8.75 -10.50
C ASN A 110 15.34 -7.30 -10.81
N TRP A 111 14.23 -6.80 -10.24
CA TRP A 111 13.82 -5.41 -10.39
C TRP A 111 14.84 -4.43 -9.77
N CYS A 112 15.35 -4.75 -8.57
CA CYS A 112 16.41 -3.96 -7.94
C CYS A 112 17.70 -3.96 -8.77
N CYS A 113 18.12 -5.13 -9.29
CA CYS A 113 19.32 -5.22 -10.13
C CYS A 113 19.15 -4.44 -11.45
N ALA A 114 17.97 -4.52 -12.08
CA ALA A 114 17.64 -3.77 -13.30
C ALA A 114 17.63 -2.26 -13.07
N ALA A 115 17.35 -1.81 -11.85
CA ALA A 115 17.47 -0.42 -11.42
C ALA A 115 18.92 0.00 -11.09
N GLY A 116 19.91 -0.86 -11.33
CA GLY A 116 21.33 -0.58 -11.07
C GLY A 116 21.71 -0.59 -9.58
N LEU A 117 20.88 -1.19 -8.72
CA LEU A 117 21.18 -1.34 -7.30
C LEU A 117 22.06 -2.58 -7.08
N ASP A 118 22.96 -2.51 -6.09
CA ASP A 118 23.72 -3.66 -5.60
C ASP A 118 22.78 -4.60 -4.82
N CYS A 119 21.99 -5.36 -5.57
CA CYS A 119 20.88 -6.17 -5.10
C CYS A 119 21.37 -7.42 -4.36
N LEU A 120 20.89 -7.61 -3.12
CA LEU A 120 21.11 -8.86 -2.39
C LEU A 120 20.34 -10.02 -3.02
N ASP A 121 20.80 -11.26 -2.80
CA ASP A 121 20.07 -12.45 -3.18
C ASP A 121 18.97 -12.75 -2.16
N PHE A 122 17.79 -12.16 -2.38
CA PHE A 122 16.63 -12.37 -1.51
C PHE A 122 16.05 -13.79 -1.56
N VAL A 123 16.47 -14.64 -2.51
CA VAL A 123 16.07 -16.05 -2.50
C VAL A 123 16.96 -16.82 -1.52
N LYS A 124 18.25 -16.50 -1.46
CA LYS A 124 19.21 -17.08 -0.51
C LYS A 124 19.03 -16.54 0.91
N ASP A 125 18.79 -15.24 1.04
CA ASP A 125 18.52 -14.56 2.32
C ASP A 125 17.23 -13.72 2.24
N PRO A 126 16.05 -14.33 2.44
CA PRO A 126 14.78 -13.62 2.38
C PRO A 126 14.61 -12.53 3.44
N ASP A 127 15.25 -12.65 4.61
CA ASP A 127 15.12 -11.66 5.69
C ASP A 127 15.78 -10.33 5.35
N ALA A 128 16.73 -10.32 4.41
CA ALA A 128 17.32 -9.09 3.89
C ALA A 128 16.30 -8.11 3.30
N VAL A 129 15.11 -8.57 2.86
CA VAL A 129 14.02 -7.69 2.38
C VAL A 129 13.56 -6.69 3.45
N ASN A 130 13.66 -7.03 4.73
CA ASN A 130 13.29 -6.15 5.85
C ASN A 130 14.41 -5.20 6.30
N THR A 131 15.51 -5.14 5.57
CA THR A 131 16.61 -4.21 5.87
C THR A 131 16.56 -3.02 4.92
N GLY A 132 17.07 -1.87 5.37
CA GLY A 132 17.26 -0.71 4.51
C GLY A 132 18.36 -0.99 3.47
N PRO A 133 18.16 -0.67 2.18
CA PRO A 133 17.04 0.11 1.62
C PRO A 133 15.87 -0.73 1.07
N TRP A 134 15.95 -2.05 1.12
CA TRP A 134 15.05 -2.98 0.45
C TRP A 134 13.62 -2.92 0.98
N GLU A 135 13.46 -2.73 2.29
CA GLU A 135 12.14 -2.64 2.93
C GLU A 135 11.30 -1.50 2.35
N GLY A 136 11.93 -0.34 2.09
CA GLY A 136 11.29 0.82 1.48
C GLY A 136 11.09 0.71 -0.04
N LEU A 137 11.92 -0.08 -0.72
CA LEU A 137 11.85 -0.30 -2.16
C LEU A 137 10.80 -1.34 -2.56
N MET A 138 10.54 -2.33 -1.70
CA MET A 138 9.60 -3.41 -2.01
C MET A 138 8.18 -2.87 -2.32
N PRO A 139 7.59 -1.94 -1.54
CA PRO A 139 6.30 -1.35 -1.91
C PRO A 139 6.32 -0.60 -3.25
N MET A 140 7.46 0.00 -3.61
CA MET A 140 7.62 0.66 -4.92
C MET A 140 7.65 -0.34 -6.05
N PHE A 141 8.41 -1.44 -5.89
CA PHE A 141 8.40 -2.57 -6.82
C PHE A 141 6.97 -3.09 -7.04
N TYR A 142 6.24 -3.32 -5.95
CA TYR A 142 4.87 -3.82 -6.02
C TYR A 142 3.97 -2.90 -6.84
N TRP A 143 4.06 -1.60 -6.57
CA TRP A 143 3.27 -0.57 -7.22
C TRP A 143 3.61 -0.40 -8.70
N ALA A 144 4.90 -0.32 -9.00
CA ALA A 144 5.45 -0.12 -10.34
C ALA A 144 5.10 -1.29 -11.28
N THR A 145 5.36 -2.52 -10.85
CA THR A 145 5.13 -3.72 -11.66
C THR A 145 3.66 -3.99 -11.94
N ARG A 146 2.74 -3.40 -11.17
CA ARG A 146 1.29 -3.52 -11.35
C ARG A 146 0.66 -2.31 -12.04
N ASN A 147 1.49 -1.34 -12.47
CA ASN A 147 1.07 -0.10 -13.14
C ASN A 147 -0.07 0.62 -12.38
N LEU A 148 0.10 0.78 -11.07
CA LEU A 148 -0.95 1.32 -10.20
C LEU A 148 -1.08 2.84 -10.26
N ASN A 149 -0.04 3.55 -10.73
CA ASN A 149 -0.08 5.02 -10.89
C ASN A 149 -1.27 5.47 -11.75
N ARG A 150 -1.56 4.78 -12.87
CA ARG A 150 -2.66 5.17 -13.76
C ARG A 150 -4.01 5.31 -13.05
N TRP A 151 -4.30 4.41 -12.11
CA TRP A 151 -5.56 4.42 -11.37
C TRP A 151 -5.55 5.44 -10.25
N ALA A 152 -4.38 5.70 -9.69
CA ALA A 152 -4.23 6.68 -8.63
C ALA A 152 -4.29 8.10 -9.17
N ASP A 153 -3.79 8.33 -10.40
CA ASP A 153 -3.96 9.56 -11.18
C ASP A 153 -5.45 9.81 -11.50
N GLU A 154 -6.27 8.76 -11.60
CA GLU A 154 -7.73 8.84 -11.80
C GLU A 154 -8.52 8.88 -10.47
N GLY A 155 -7.86 8.74 -9.32
CA GLY A 155 -8.53 8.63 -8.02
C GLY A 155 -9.31 7.33 -7.80
N ASP A 156 -9.11 6.29 -8.63
CA ASP A 156 -9.81 5.00 -8.60
C ASP A 156 -9.24 4.06 -7.52
N ALA A 157 -9.53 4.40 -6.26
CA ALA A 157 -9.14 3.60 -5.10
C ALA A 157 -9.75 2.19 -5.10
N GLU A 158 -10.91 2.01 -5.73
CA GLU A 158 -11.60 0.73 -5.88
C GLU A 158 -10.81 -0.24 -6.75
N THR A 159 -10.36 0.21 -7.93
CA THR A 159 -9.55 -0.62 -8.84
C THR A 159 -8.16 -0.87 -8.26
N ILE A 160 -7.55 0.11 -7.60
CA ILE A 160 -6.30 -0.11 -6.85
C ILE A 160 -6.50 -1.20 -5.81
N THR A 161 -7.56 -1.10 -5.00
CA THR A 161 -7.88 -2.11 -3.98
C THR A 161 -8.09 -3.49 -4.58
N LYS A 162 -8.85 -3.61 -5.68
CA LYS A 162 -9.04 -4.88 -6.40
C LYS A 162 -7.72 -5.45 -6.93
N LYS A 163 -6.84 -4.62 -7.50
CA LYS A 163 -5.55 -5.07 -8.03
C LYS A 163 -4.59 -5.49 -6.93
N ILE A 164 -4.61 -4.76 -5.82
CA ILE A 164 -3.82 -5.10 -4.65
C ILE A 164 -4.35 -6.41 -4.06
N ASN A 165 -5.66 -6.55 -3.84
CA ASN A 165 -6.22 -7.57 -2.98
C ASN A 165 -6.93 -8.74 -3.70
N GLY A 166 -7.08 -8.68 -5.03
CA GLY A 166 -7.91 -9.64 -5.77
C GLY A 166 -9.42 -9.46 -5.58
N GLY A 167 -9.85 -8.38 -4.90
CA GLY A 167 -11.25 -8.08 -4.58
C GLY A 167 -11.38 -6.78 -3.77
N LYS A 168 -12.61 -6.42 -3.38
CA LYS A 168 -12.89 -5.19 -2.61
C LYS A 168 -12.78 -5.35 -1.09
N ASN A 169 -12.30 -6.49 -0.58
CA ASN A 169 -12.23 -6.68 0.87
C ASN A 169 -11.40 -5.56 1.51
N SER A 170 -11.96 -4.97 2.58
CA SER A 170 -11.37 -3.85 3.32
C SER A 170 -11.28 -2.52 2.55
N LEU A 171 -12.05 -2.33 1.47
CA LEU A 171 -12.11 -1.06 0.75
C LEU A 171 -12.52 0.09 1.67
N ALA A 172 -13.57 -0.07 2.50
CA ALA A 172 -13.96 0.93 3.49
C ALA A 172 -12.79 1.43 4.36
N ASP A 173 -11.94 0.53 4.90
CA ASP A 173 -10.79 0.94 5.70
C ASP A 173 -9.70 1.65 4.87
N ARG A 174 -9.51 1.24 3.61
CA ARG A 174 -8.57 1.90 2.69
C ARG A 174 -9.04 3.31 2.33
N LEU A 175 -10.35 3.49 2.11
CA LEU A 175 -10.96 4.79 1.84
C LEU A 175 -10.89 5.71 3.07
N ASP A 176 -11.17 5.18 4.27
CA ASP A 176 -11.02 5.93 5.52
C ASP A 176 -9.57 6.40 5.74
N ARG A 177 -8.57 5.53 5.52
CA ARG A 177 -7.15 5.91 5.60
C ARG A 177 -6.76 6.94 4.54
N LEU A 178 -7.30 6.82 3.33
CA LEU A 178 -7.10 7.82 2.28
C LEU A 178 -7.68 9.18 2.69
N ALA A 179 -8.89 9.21 3.24
CA ALA A 179 -9.53 10.42 3.73
C ALA A 179 -8.73 11.06 4.87
N ARG A 180 -8.36 10.26 5.88
CA ARG A 180 -7.51 10.69 7.01
C ARG A 180 -6.21 11.32 6.55
N MET A 181 -5.52 10.66 5.62
CA MET A 181 -4.26 11.17 5.07
C MET A 181 -4.47 12.46 4.28
N SER A 182 -5.54 12.53 3.47
CA SER A 182 -5.86 13.72 2.69
C SER A 182 -6.15 14.92 3.59
N LEU A 183 -7.00 14.72 4.60
CA LEU A 183 -7.35 15.76 5.58
C LEU A 183 -6.12 16.32 6.28
N VAL A 184 -5.21 15.46 6.76
CA VAL A 184 -3.97 15.90 7.41
C VAL A 184 -3.07 16.69 6.46
N LEU A 185 -2.99 16.30 5.18
CA LEU A 185 -2.21 17.03 4.18
C LEU A 185 -2.83 18.39 3.80
N PHE A 186 -4.14 18.54 4.00
CA PHE A 186 -4.85 19.81 3.88
C PHE A 186 -4.91 20.59 5.20
N GLU A 187 -4.12 20.18 6.20
CA GLU A 187 -4.03 20.81 7.53
C GLU A 187 -5.32 20.73 8.37
N TYR A 188 -6.25 19.82 8.03
CA TYR A 188 -7.35 19.44 8.91
C TYR A 188 -6.93 18.35 9.90
N ARG A 189 -7.73 18.18 10.96
CA ARG A 189 -7.69 16.94 11.75
C ARG A 189 -8.10 15.75 10.88
N ALA A 190 -7.48 14.60 11.12
CA ALA A 190 -7.69 13.37 10.34
C ALA A 190 -9.15 12.86 10.32
N ASP A 191 -9.98 13.24 11.28
CA ASP A 191 -11.38 12.83 11.41
C ASP A 191 -12.38 13.93 11.03
N ASN A 192 -11.92 15.11 10.60
CA ASN A 192 -12.78 16.26 10.38
C ASN A 192 -13.27 16.38 8.92
N VAL A 193 -13.95 15.35 8.44
CA VAL A 193 -14.56 15.31 7.09
C VAL A 193 -15.62 16.41 6.94
N LEU A 194 -16.39 16.69 8.01
CA LEU A 194 -17.47 17.68 7.98
C LEU A 194 -16.95 19.08 7.65
N GLN A 195 -15.83 19.49 8.24
CA GLN A 195 -15.21 20.78 7.94
C GLN A 195 -14.75 20.85 6.49
N PHE A 196 -14.05 19.83 6.01
CA PHE A 196 -13.63 19.75 4.61
C PHE A 196 -14.83 19.82 3.65
N GLN A 197 -15.92 19.10 3.93
CA GLN A 197 -17.14 19.15 3.13
C GLN A 197 -17.74 20.55 3.11
N ALA A 198 -17.77 21.26 4.26
CA ALA A 198 -18.28 22.62 4.33
C ALA A 198 -17.42 23.60 3.52
N ASP A 199 -16.09 23.50 3.64
CA ASP A 199 -15.14 24.38 2.95
C ASP A 199 -15.17 24.18 1.42
N GLU A 200 -15.33 22.93 0.98
CA GLU A 200 -15.49 22.56 -0.44
C GLU A 200 -16.93 22.72 -0.96
N ARG A 201 -17.87 23.21 -0.12
CA ARG A 201 -19.29 23.42 -0.45
C ARG A 201 -20.00 22.15 -0.93
N LEU A 202 -19.64 21.02 -0.34
CA LEU A 202 -20.29 19.72 -0.53
C LEU A 202 -21.46 19.54 0.43
N GLN A 203 -22.18 18.43 0.27
CA GLN A 203 -23.12 17.97 1.30
C GLN A 203 -22.34 17.65 2.58
N VAL A 204 -22.73 18.25 3.70
CA VAL A 204 -22.08 18.08 5.01
C VAL A 204 -22.78 16.95 5.76
N ASP A 205 -22.38 15.71 5.47
CA ASP A 205 -22.96 14.48 6.02
C ASP A 205 -21.93 13.55 6.67
N GLY A 206 -20.64 13.89 6.58
CA GLY A 206 -19.52 13.10 7.09
C GLY A 206 -19.21 11.87 6.25
N ASP A 207 -19.95 11.62 5.16
CA ASP A 207 -19.72 10.50 4.28
C ASP A 207 -18.55 10.80 3.32
N VAL A 208 -17.58 9.89 3.31
CA VAL A 208 -16.47 9.92 2.34
C VAL A 208 -16.91 9.22 1.04
N GLY A 209 -18.09 9.58 0.56
CA GLY A 209 -18.69 9.09 -0.67
C GLY A 209 -17.98 9.61 -1.94
N PRO A 210 -18.46 9.23 -3.13
CA PRO A 210 -17.79 9.56 -4.40
C PRO A 210 -17.52 11.05 -4.61
N LYS A 211 -18.43 11.93 -4.19
CA LYS A 211 -18.26 13.40 -4.33
C LYS A 211 -17.16 13.94 -3.41
N THR A 212 -17.18 13.55 -2.13
CA THR A 212 -16.15 13.89 -1.15
C THR A 212 -14.77 13.41 -1.63
N ARG A 213 -14.68 12.16 -2.10
CA ARG A 213 -13.42 11.60 -2.62
C ARG A 213 -12.92 12.30 -3.87
N ALA A 214 -13.81 12.66 -4.79
CA ALA A 214 -13.43 13.41 -5.98
C ALA A 214 -12.86 14.80 -5.62
N ALA A 215 -13.47 15.50 -4.66
CA ALA A 215 -12.95 16.78 -4.16
C ALA A 215 -11.58 16.60 -3.47
N MET A 216 -11.44 15.60 -2.59
CA MET A 216 -10.16 15.28 -1.97
C MET A 216 -9.08 14.96 -3.01
N HIS A 217 -9.40 14.14 -4.02
CA HIS A 217 -8.46 13.82 -5.09
C HIS A 217 -8.02 15.07 -5.85
N LYS A 218 -8.96 15.93 -6.25
CA LYS A 218 -8.66 17.20 -6.91
C LYS A 218 -7.74 18.09 -6.06
N ALA A 219 -8.03 18.23 -4.76
CA ALA A 219 -7.19 18.98 -3.84
C ALA A 219 -5.80 18.36 -3.66
N LEU A 220 -5.69 17.02 -3.61
CA LEU A 220 -4.40 16.31 -3.56
C LEU A 220 -3.56 16.56 -4.82
N VAL A 221 -4.19 16.59 -6.01
CA VAL A 221 -3.51 16.91 -7.29
C VAL A 221 -3.00 18.35 -7.28
N ALA A 222 -3.79 19.29 -6.74
CA ALA A 222 -3.38 20.69 -6.62
C ALA A 222 -2.16 20.90 -5.70
N LEU A 223 -1.92 20.00 -4.73
CA LEU A 223 -0.73 20.01 -3.88
C LEU A 223 0.55 19.53 -4.58
N THR A 224 0.48 19.01 -5.81
CA THR A 224 1.65 18.57 -6.59
C THR A 224 1.99 19.56 -7.69
N PRO A 225 3.11 20.30 -7.60
CA PRO A 225 3.58 21.13 -8.70
C PRO A 225 3.79 20.27 -9.96
N GLY A 226 3.12 20.60 -11.07
CA GLY A 226 3.26 19.94 -12.36
C GLY A 226 2.26 18.81 -12.68
N GLU A 227 1.41 18.41 -11.74
CA GLU A 227 0.40 17.33 -11.94
C GLU A 227 -0.94 17.88 -12.48
N ALA A 228 -1.25 19.15 -12.18
CA ALA A 228 -2.42 19.88 -12.67
C ALA A 228 -2.51 20.06 -14.22
N ALA A 229 -1.47 19.67 -14.96
CA ALA A 229 -1.43 19.73 -16.42
C ALA A 229 -1.88 18.42 -17.12
N ARG A 230 -2.27 17.38 -16.36
CA ARG A 230 -2.73 16.10 -16.91
C ARG A 230 -4.27 16.08 -17.06
N PRO A 231 -4.81 15.51 -18.16
CA PRO A 231 -6.25 15.55 -18.44
C PRO A 231 -7.07 14.77 -17.40
N GLU A 232 -8.16 15.38 -16.92
CA GLU A 232 -9.13 14.77 -16.00
C GLU A 232 -9.92 13.64 -16.68
N VAL A 233 -10.17 12.55 -15.95
CA VAL A 233 -11.03 11.43 -16.38
C VAL A 233 -12.10 11.14 -15.31
N LYS A 234 -13.32 10.81 -15.76
CA LYS A 234 -14.55 10.72 -14.96
C LYS A 234 -14.57 9.56 -13.95
N ALA A 235 -15.11 9.84 -12.77
CA ALA A 235 -15.32 8.90 -11.67
C ALA A 235 -16.31 7.75 -12.00
N ALA A 236 -16.01 6.55 -11.50
CA ALA A 236 -16.83 5.34 -11.66
C ALA A 236 -17.93 5.19 -10.58
N PRO A 237 -19.02 4.43 -10.85
CA PRO A 237 -20.18 4.32 -9.95
C PRO A 237 -19.95 3.36 -8.76
N GLY A 238 -20.42 3.76 -7.57
CA GLY A 238 -20.29 3.04 -6.31
C GLY A 238 -21.23 1.84 -6.15
N THR A 239 -20.82 0.86 -5.35
CA THR A 239 -21.64 -0.29 -4.91
C THR A 239 -21.40 -0.51 -3.41
N GLU A 240 -22.50 -0.68 -2.67
CA GLU A 240 -22.57 -0.75 -1.20
C GLU A 240 -21.69 -1.84 -0.56
N GLU A 241 -21.16 -1.54 0.64
CA GLU A 241 -20.35 -2.45 1.46
C GLU A 241 -21.00 -2.71 2.83
N LYS A 242 -20.88 -3.97 3.31
CA LYS A 242 -21.24 -4.39 4.66
C LYS A 242 -20.06 -4.21 5.63
N PRO A 243 -20.31 -4.02 6.93
CA PRO A 243 -19.24 -3.79 7.92
C PRO A 243 -18.44 -5.07 8.18
N VAL A 244 -17.11 -4.98 8.23
CA VAL A 244 -16.23 -6.09 8.63
C VAL A 244 -15.12 -5.57 9.55
N THR A 245 -14.91 -6.28 10.66
CA THR A 245 -13.89 -6.04 11.68
C THR A 245 -12.48 -6.18 11.11
N ILE A 246 -11.59 -5.24 11.46
CA ILE A 246 -10.19 -5.23 11.04
C ILE A 246 -9.38 -6.17 11.94
N THR A 247 -9.08 -7.36 11.44
CA THR A 247 -8.01 -8.22 11.96
C THR A 247 -6.82 -8.08 11.00
N PRO A 248 -5.57 -7.84 11.46
CA PRO A 248 -4.40 -8.04 10.63
C PRO A 248 -4.52 -9.41 9.96
N ARG A 249 -4.28 -9.57 8.65
CA ARG A 249 -4.48 -10.87 7.98
C ARG A 249 -3.58 -11.95 8.56
N GLY A 250 -4.11 -12.60 9.58
CA GLY A 250 -3.84 -13.96 9.91
C GLY A 250 -4.88 -14.86 9.26
N LEU A 251 -4.38 -15.79 8.44
CA LEU A 251 -4.66 -17.22 8.62
C LEU A 251 -5.96 -17.86 8.12
N ASP A 252 -6.86 -17.16 7.44
CA ASP A 252 -8.06 -17.82 6.94
C ASP A 252 -8.06 -17.88 5.41
N ALA A 253 -7.92 -19.11 4.90
CA ALA A 253 -7.93 -19.56 3.51
C ALA A 253 -6.61 -19.57 2.74
N CYS A 254 -6.22 -20.79 2.34
CA CYS A 254 -5.27 -21.03 1.28
C CYS A 254 -5.82 -20.47 -0.04
N GLY A 255 -5.17 -19.46 -0.62
CA GLY A 255 -5.54 -18.89 -1.93
C GLY A 255 -5.82 -17.39 -1.94
N SER A 256 -5.89 -16.72 -0.79
CA SER A 256 -6.26 -15.29 -0.72
C SER A 256 -5.09 -14.31 -0.76
N ARG A 257 -3.83 -14.76 -0.69
CA ARG A 257 -2.65 -13.88 -0.75
C ARG A 257 -2.05 -13.80 -2.15
N LYS A 258 -1.79 -12.54 -2.50
CA LYS A 258 -1.48 -11.91 -3.79
C LYS A 258 -0.36 -12.62 -4.56
N ARG A 259 -0.56 -12.79 -5.86
CA ARG A 259 0.52 -12.95 -6.84
C ARG A 259 1.23 -11.61 -7.03
#